data_AF-A0AA41WJN7-F1
#
_entry.id   AF-A0AA41WJN7-F1
#
_cell.length_a   1.000
_cell.length_b   1.000
_cell.length_c   1.000
_cell.angle_alpha   90.00
_cell.angle_beta   90.00
_cell.angle_gamma   90.00
#
_symmetry.space_group_name_H-M   'P 1'
#
loop_
_entity.id
_entity.type
_entity.pdbx_description
1 polymer ?
#
loop_
_entity_poly.entity_id
_entity_poly.type
_entity_poly.pdbx_seq_one_letter_code
_entity_poly.pdbx_strand_id
1 'polypeptide(L)'
;MPERPLAPPARQREGLHVAWEALIVLLVCANLGLILFDGLFAIAPINQLLATWLPAWHAAYDQHIHANFQLIDLGFVAIFVLDVLLGWTIALFERRYARWWYYPFAHWYDVLGCIPLSGFRWLRVLRVGVLLVRLQRLGLIDMRGWALYGLLRRYYLLLLEELSDRVMVRLFSRLQQEIGASDDLSRRLLQEVVKPRKERLLDDLSRRLQGMLENGYRDNRGAIEGYVGSLIHQALRDNREVRNLRRVPLGGRLADTLDDALADIAARLIQGAVDGLQGPQFQRLARNLAEEFFDAWVYQDENTDLALEELLVDVIEVLKQQVLDRRWSGFVGPVEPPTPPE
;
A
#
# COMPACT_ATOMS: atom_id res chain seq x y z
N MET A 1 51.22 38.35 -9.54
CA MET A 1 51.99 37.33 -8.79
C MET A 1 51.08 36.13 -8.55
N PRO A 2 51.59 34.90 -8.72
CA PRO A 2 51.23 34.09 -9.88
C PRO A 2 50.13 33.05 -9.61
N GLU A 3 49.35 32.79 -10.66
CA GLU A 3 48.62 31.54 -10.92
C GLU A 3 49.50 30.34 -10.55
N ARG A 4 49.08 29.58 -9.54
CA ARG A 4 49.67 28.26 -9.26
C ARG A 4 49.29 27.35 -10.43
N PRO A 5 50.24 26.76 -11.17
CA PRO A 5 49.90 25.70 -12.09
C PRO A 5 49.30 24.55 -11.27
N LEU A 6 48.06 24.17 -11.58
CA LEU A 6 47.48 22.90 -11.15
C LEU A 6 48.42 21.81 -11.65
N ALA A 7 49.25 21.29 -10.74
CA ALA A 7 50.05 20.11 -11.00
C ALA A 7 49.12 18.98 -11.46
N PRO A 8 49.37 18.31 -12.59
CA PRO A 8 48.74 17.04 -12.86
C PRO A 8 49.50 15.95 -12.09
N PRO A 9 48.83 15.20 -11.20
CA PRO A 9 49.20 13.80 -11.10
C PRO A 9 47.94 12.94 -10.95
N ALA A 10 47.37 12.50 -12.07
CA ALA A 10 46.24 11.55 -11.99
C ALA A 10 46.32 10.39 -13.00
N ARG A 11 47.19 10.43 -14.00
CA ARG A 11 47.21 9.37 -15.02
C ARG A 11 47.80 8.03 -14.54
N GLN A 12 48.72 8.07 -13.57
CA GLN A 12 49.33 6.85 -13.00
C GLN A 12 48.47 6.20 -11.91
N ARG A 13 47.72 7.00 -11.14
CA ARG A 13 46.78 6.48 -10.13
C ARG A 13 45.64 5.72 -10.79
N GLU A 14 45.09 6.24 -11.89
CA GLU A 14 44.09 5.55 -12.69
C GLU A 14 44.58 4.19 -13.21
N GLY A 15 45.82 4.12 -13.72
CA GLY A 15 46.40 2.86 -14.20
C GLY A 15 46.60 1.81 -13.11
N LEU A 16 47.05 2.22 -11.91
CA LEU A 16 47.25 1.30 -10.78
C LEU A 16 45.91 0.79 -10.22
N HIS A 17 44.89 1.65 -10.14
CA HIS A 17 43.55 1.24 -9.72
C HIS A 17 42.94 0.26 -10.72
N VAL A 18 43.03 0.53 -12.02
CA VAL A 18 42.53 -0.38 -13.07
C VAL A 18 43.29 -1.70 -13.08
N ALA A 19 44.62 -1.68 -12.88
CA ALA A 19 45.41 -2.91 -12.79
C ALA A 19 45.04 -3.74 -11.55
N TRP A 20 44.77 -3.09 -10.41
CA TRP A 20 44.29 -3.74 -9.20
C TRP A 20 42.91 -4.37 -9.41
N GLU A 21 41.97 -3.63 -10.00
CA GLU A 21 40.63 -4.15 -10.33
C GLU A 21 40.70 -5.35 -11.27
N ALA A 22 41.54 -5.29 -12.30
CA ALA A 22 41.77 -6.40 -13.23
C ALA A 22 42.40 -7.62 -12.54
N LEU A 23 43.32 -7.40 -11.60
CA LEU A 23 43.93 -8.47 -10.81
C LEU A 23 42.90 -9.15 -9.89
N ILE A 24 42.06 -8.38 -9.21
CA ILE A 24 40.98 -8.91 -8.35
C ILE A 24 39.97 -9.69 -9.19
N VAL A 25 39.57 -9.17 -10.34
CA VAL A 25 38.71 -9.87 -11.31
C VAL A 25 39.34 -11.21 -11.72
N LEU A 26 40.62 -11.21 -12.09
CA LEU A 26 41.32 -12.41 -12.51
C LEU A 26 41.40 -13.44 -11.38
N LEU A 27 41.66 -12.98 -10.15
CA LEU A 27 41.66 -13.82 -8.95
C LEU A 27 40.26 -14.40 -8.67
N VAL A 28 39.18 -13.62 -8.83
CA VAL A 28 37.80 -14.09 -8.70
C VAL A 28 37.48 -15.15 -9.74
N CYS A 29 37.84 -14.92 -11.01
CA CYS A 29 37.63 -15.90 -12.07
C CYS A 29 38.45 -17.18 -11.85
N ALA A 30 39.71 -17.06 -11.45
CA ALA A 30 40.58 -18.20 -11.14
C ALA A 30 40.06 -18.99 -9.93
N ASN A 31 39.64 -18.32 -8.86
CA ASN A 31 39.06 -18.96 -7.68
C ASN A 31 37.74 -19.66 -8.01
N LEU A 32 36.85 -19.00 -8.75
CA LEU A 32 35.58 -19.61 -9.18
C LEU A 32 35.82 -20.82 -10.07
N GLY A 33 36.75 -20.74 -11.03
CA GLY A 33 37.13 -21.86 -11.88
C GLY A 33 37.72 -23.03 -11.09
N LEU A 34 38.60 -22.73 -10.12
CA LEU A 34 39.19 -23.73 -9.24
C LEU A 34 38.12 -24.42 -8.36
N ILE A 35 37.17 -23.67 -7.81
CA ILE A 35 36.04 -24.19 -7.03
C ILE A 35 35.13 -25.08 -7.88
N LEU A 36 34.78 -24.63 -9.09
CA LEU A 36 33.93 -25.39 -10.02
C LEU A 36 34.61 -26.69 -10.47
N PHE A 37 35.89 -26.61 -10.82
CA PHE A 37 36.67 -27.78 -11.26
C PHE A 37 36.88 -28.78 -10.13
N ASP A 38 37.21 -28.33 -8.91
CA ASP A 38 37.30 -29.21 -7.73
C ASP A 38 35.95 -29.85 -7.39
N GLY A 39 34.86 -29.10 -7.56
CA GLY A 39 33.50 -29.61 -7.45
C GLY A 39 33.20 -30.72 -8.46
N LEU A 40 33.60 -30.55 -9.72
CA LEU A 40 33.47 -31.57 -10.77
C LEU A 40 34.38 -32.78 -10.52
N PHE A 41 35.61 -32.54 -10.05
CA PHE A 41 36.57 -33.61 -9.72
C PHE A 41 36.11 -34.48 -8.55
N ALA A 42 35.35 -33.93 -7.61
CA ALA A 42 34.74 -34.67 -6.51
C ALA A 42 33.56 -35.58 -6.94
N ILE A 43 33.07 -35.45 -8.17
CA ILE A 43 32.00 -36.29 -8.72
C ILE A 43 32.62 -37.58 -9.28
N ALA A 44 32.30 -38.72 -8.65
CA ALA A 44 32.87 -40.04 -8.95
C ALA A 44 32.94 -40.42 -10.45
N PRO A 45 31.87 -40.30 -11.26
CA PRO A 45 31.94 -40.64 -12.68
C PRO A 45 32.87 -39.72 -13.49
N ILE A 46 32.93 -38.44 -13.15
CA ILE A 46 33.82 -37.48 -13.81
C ILE A 46 35.28 -37.79 -13.45
N ASN A 47 35.53 -38.08 -12.17
CA ASN A 47 36.85 -38.45 -11.68
C ASN A 47 37.41 -39.69 -12.41
N GLN A 48 36.59 -40.74 -12.53
CA GLN A 48 36.96 -41.99 -13.22
C GLN A 48 37.24 -41.79 -14.70
N LEU A 49 36.46 -40.94 -15.38
CA LEU A 49 36.71 -40.56 -16.76
C LEU A 49 38.06 -39.82 -16.89
N LEU A 50 38.34 -38.84 -16.03
CA LEU A 50 39.62 -38.12 -16.06
C LEU A 50 40.81 -39.05 -15.80
N ALA A 51 40.68 -39.99 -14.87
CA ALA A 51 41.71 -41.00 -14.58
C ALA A 51 41.97 -41.93 -15.78
N THR A 52 40.94 -42.21 -16.58
CA THR A 52 41.04 -43.10 -17.76
C THR A 52 41.66 -42.39 -18.96
N TRP A 53 41.22 -41.15 -19.24
CA TRP A 53 41.64 -40.41 -20.44
C TRP A 53 42.94 -39.62 -20.24
N LEU A 54 43.20 -39.10 -19.03
CA LEU A 54 44.37 -38.27 -18.72
C LEU A 54 44.99 -38.65 -17.35
N PRO A 55 45.58 -39.86 -17.22
CA PRO A 55 46.09 -40.36 -15.93
C PRO A 55 47.21 -39.51 -15.33
N ALA A 56 48.14 -39.01 -16.15
CA ALA A 56 49.24 -38.17 -15.67
C ALA A 56 48.78 -36.81 -15.12
N TRP A 57 47.75 -36.22 -15.75
CA TRP A 57 47.15 -34.96 -15.33
C TRP A 57 46.26 -35.13 -14.09
N HIS A 58 45.50 -36.22 -14.03
CA HIS A 58 44.70 -36.60 -12.87
C HIS A 58 45.58 -36.75 -11.63
N ALA A 59 46.67 -37.53 -11.71
CA ALA A 59 47.60 -37.73 -10.60
C ALA A 59 48.28 -36.42 -10.16
N ALA A 60 48.68 -35.57 -11.11
CA ALA A 60 49.28 -34.27 -10.80
C ALA A 60 48.29 -33.34 -10.08
N TYR A 61 47.03 -33.27 -10.54
CA TYR A 61 45.99 -32.45 -9.95
C TYR A 61 45.60 -32.95 -8.55
N ASP A 62 45.40 -34.26 -8.38
CA ASP A 62 45.01 -34.87 -7.11
C ASP A 62 46.06 -34.61 -6.02
N GLN A 63 47.34 -34.83 -6.34
CA GLN A 63 48.45 -34.69 -5.39
C GLN A 63 48.79 -33.23 -5.05
N HIS A 64 48.73 -32.31 -6.02
CA HIS A 64 49.21 -30.94 -5.81
C HIS A 64 48.08 -29.96 -5.48
N ILE A 65 46.94 -30.06 -6.17
CA ILE A 65 45.88 -29.05 -6.12
C ILE A 65 44.72 -29.52 -5.26
N HIS A 66 44.22 -30.74 -5.45
CA HIS A 66 43.09 -31.26 -4.67
C HIS A 66 43.45 -31.44 -3.19
N ALA A 67 44.60 -32.07 -2.91
CA ALA A 67 45.10 -32.26 -1.54
C ALA A 67 45.32 -30.93 -0.79
N ASN A 68 45.80 -29.89 -1.49
CA ASN A 68 46.06 -28.57 -0.91
C ASN A 68 44.96 -27.55 -1.17
N PHE A 69 43.79 -27.99 -1.66
CA PHE A 69 42.72 -27.10 -2.10
C PHE A 69 42.31 -26.12 -1.01
N GLN A 70 42.24 -26.58 0.25
CA GLN A 70 41.89 -25.75 1.40
C GLN A 70 42.90 -24.63 1.65
N LEU A 71 44.20 -24.90 1.49
CA LEU A 71 45.26 -23.92 1.67
C LEU A 71 45.26 -22.89 0.54
N ILE A 72 45.07 -23.36 -0.70
CA ILE A 72 44.99 -22.51 -1.89
C ILE A 72 43.77 -21.58 -1.78
N ASP A 73 42.61 -22.14 -1.44
CA ASP A 73 41.37 -21.39 -1.23
C ASP A 73 41.50 -20.37 -0.09
N LEU A 74 42.15 -20.74 1.02
CA LEU A 74 42.42 -19.81 2.12
C LEU A 74 43.31 -18.64 1.68
N GLY A 75 44.27 -18.89 0.77
CA GLY A 75 45.09 -17.84 0.15
C GLY A 75 44.26 -16.84 -0.65
N PHE A 76 43.34 -17.32 -1.50
CA PHE A 76 42.40 -16.45 -2.22
C PHE A 76 41.50 -15.66 -1.26
N VAL A 77 40.97 -16.32 -0.23
CA VAL A 77 40.14 -15.67 0.80
C VAL A 77 40.91 -14.57 1.52
N ALA A 78 42.17 -14.80 1.90
CA ALA A 78 43.00 -13.80 2.56
C ALA A 78 43.21 -12.55 1.69
N ILE A 79 43.44 -12.74 0.37
CA ILE A 79 43.57 -11.63 -0.58
C ILE A 79 42.24 -10.86 -0.69
N PHE A 80 41.10 -11.55 -0.78
CA PHE A 80 39.79 -10.88 -0.85
C PHE A 80 39.42 -10.16 0.45
N VAL A 81 39.74 -10.73 1.61
CA VAL A 81 39.56 -10.05 2.91
C VAL A 81 40.37 -8.76 2.92
N LEU A 82 41.63 -8.81 2.49
CA LEU A 82 42.50 -7.64 2.43
C LEU A 82 41.93 -6.59 1.48
N ASP A 83 41.48 -6.99 0.28
CA ASP A 83 40.84 -6.10 -0.70
C ASP A 83 39.60 -5.39 -0.11
N VAL A 84 38.73 -6.12 0.58
CA VAL A 84 37.54 -5.55 1.24
C VAL A 84 37.93 -4.61 2.38
N LEU A 85 38.93 -4.97 3.18
CA LEU A 85 39.43 -4.10 4.26
C LEU A 85 40.05 -2.82 3.69
N LEU A 86 40.83 -2.91 2.60
CA LEU A 86 41.38 -1.73 1.93
C LEU A 86 40.27 -0.83 1.38
N GLY A 87 39.29 -1.40 0.67
CA GLY A 87 38.12 -0.65 0.19
C GLY A 87 37.34 0.01 1.33
N TRP A 88 37.19 -0.69 2.46
CA TRP A 88 36.50 -0.17 3.64
C TRP A 88 37.27 0.99 4.29
N THR A 89 38.58 0.85 4.46
CA THR A 89 39.43 1.91 5.02
C THR A 89 39.42 3.15 4.13
N ILE A 90 39.54 3.01 2.80
CA ILE A 90 39.46 4.13 1.86
C ILE A 90 38.09 4.82 1.96
N ALA A 91 37.00 4.06 1.97
CA ALA A 91 35.64 4.61 2.08
C ALA A 91 35.40 5.34 3.43
N LEU A 92 36.07 4.92 4.50
CA LEU A 92 36.05 5.58 5.81
C LEU A 92 36.78 6.94 5.75
N PHE A 93 37.92 7.01 5.07
CA PHE A 93 38.69 8.25 4.88
C PHE A 93 37.96 9.24 3.95
N GLU A 94 37.34 8.75 2.88
CA GLU A 94 36.58 9.58 1.93
C GLU A 94 35.20 10.01 2.44
N ARG A 95 34.78 9.57 3.64
CA ARG A 95 33.46 9.84 4.25
C ARG A 95 32.28 9.60 3.30
N ARG A 96 32.40 8.58 2.44
CA ARG A 96 31.42 8.29 1.39
C ARG A 96 30.07 7.78 1.94
N TYR A 97 30.04 7.39 3.21
CA TYR A 97 28.84 6.96 3.93
C TYR A 97 28.72 7.69 5.27
N ALA A 98 27.48 8.06 5.64
CA ALA A 98 27.18 8.75 6.90
C ALA A 98 27.56 7.94 8.16
N ARG A 99 27.73 6.61 8.03
CA ARG A 99 28.09 5.72 9.13
C ARG A 99 28.96 4.56 8.65
N TRP A 100 30.05 4.29 9.35
CA TRP A 100 31.06 3.28 9.01
C TRP A 100 30.53 1.84 8.92
N TRP A 101 29.52 1.51 9.74
CA TRP A 101 28.84 0.20 9.71
C TRP A 101 28.06 -0.08 8.42
N TYR A 102 27.74 0.93 7.60
CA TYR A 102 26.95 0.72 6.39
C TYR A 102 27.74 -0.01 5.29
N TYR A 103 29.07 0.15 5.26
CA TYR A 103 29.91 -0.37 4.19
C TYR A 103 29.85 -1.92 4.07
N PRO A 104 29.98 -2.70 5.17
CA PRO A 104 29.74 -4.15 5.13
C PRO A 104 28.35 -4.57 4.67
N PHE A 105 27.29 -3.79 4.97
CA PHE A 105 25.94 -4.11 4.53
C PHE A 105 25.71 -3.79 3.05
N ALA A 106 26.31 -2.71 2.54
CA ALA A 106 26.27 -2.39 1.11
C ALA A 106 27.07 -3.41 0.27
N HIS A 107 28.15 -3.94 0.84
CA HIS A 107 29.04 -4.93 0.22
C HIS A 107 28.87 -6.32 0.87
N TRP A 108 27.65 -6.65 1.29
CA TRP A 108 27.36 -7.89 2.01
C TRP A 108 27.84 -9.14 1.27
N TYR A 109 27.79 -9.12 -0.06
CA TYR A 109 28.28 -10.21 -0.91
C TYR A 109 29.81 -10.31 -0.87
N ASP A 110 30.55 -9.19 -0.89
CA ASP A 110 32.02 -9.22 -0.74
C ASP A 110 32.42 -9.74 0.64
N VAL A 111 31.71 -9.30 1.68
CA VAL A 111 31.93 -9.77 3.06
C VAL A 111 31.61 -11.26 3.23
N LEU A 112 30.50 -11.75 2.66
CA LEU A 112 30.15 -13.17 2.72
C LEU A 112 31.10 -14.04 1.88
N GLY A 113 31.63 -13.51 0.77
CA GLY A 113 32.60 -14.21 -0.07
C GLY A 113 33.93 -14.44 0.65
N CYS A 114 34.27 -13.56 1.59
CA CYS A 114 35.47 -13.59 2.42
C CYS A 114 35.41 -14.56 3.60
N ILE A 115 34.28 -15.17 3.94
CA ILE A 115 34.19 -16.08 5.08
C ILE A 115 34.80 -17.44 4.67
N PRO A 116 35.84 -17.97 5.35
CA PRO A 116 36.37 -19.30 5.09
C PRO A 116 35.39 -20.37 5.58
N LEU A 117 34.59 -20.93 4.65
CA LEU A 117 33.58 -21.96 4.95
C LEU A 117 34.17 -23.37 4.85
N SER A 118 35.34 -23.58 5.45
CA SER A 118 36.16 -24.81 5.34
C SER A 118 35.51 -26.07 5.93
N GLY A 119 34.48 -25.92 6.77
CA GLY A 119 33.83 -27.04 7.47
C GLY A 119 32.71 -27.78 6.71
N PHE A 120 32.10 -27.18 5.67
CA PHE A 120 30.92 -27.79 5.02
C PHE A 120 31.01 -27.73 3.49
N ARG A 121 30.96 -28.92 2.86
CA ARG A 121 31.02 -29.07 1.39
C ARG A 121 29.93 -28.29 0.65
N TRP A 122 28.73 -28.17 1.23
CA TRP A 122 27.59 -27.48 0.63
C TRP A 122 27.74 -25.96 0.66
N LEU A 123 28.47 -25.41 1.64
CA LEU A 123 28.75 -23.97 1.73
C LEU A 123 29.65 -23.47 0.59
N ARG A 124 30.34 -24.38 -0.11
CA ARG A 124 31.04 -24.06 -1.36
C ARG A 124 30.08 -23.56 -2.44
N VAL A 125 28.85 -24.08 -2.50
CA VAL A 125 27.82 -23.62 -3.44
C VAL A 125 27.36 -22.19 -3.12
N LEU A 126 27.25 -21.86 -1.83
CA LEU A 126 26.98 -20.49 -1.40
C LEU A 126 28.09 -19.55 -1.89
N ARG A 127 29.36 -19.93 -1.71
CA ARG A 127 30.50 -19.12 -2.20
C ARG A 127 30.48 -18.96 -3.71
N VAL A 128 30.19 -20.03 -4.46
CA VAL A 128 29.98 -19.96 -5.92
C VAL A 128 28.92 -18.89 -6.21
N GLY A 129 27.75 -18.95 -5.59
CA GLY A 129 26.69 -17.94 -5.76
C GLY A 129 27.14 -16.52 -5.45
N VAL A 130 27.86 -16.31 -4.34
CA VAL A 130 28.37 -14.99 -3.93
C VAL A 130 29.42 -14.44 -4.90
N LEU A 131 30.37 -15.27 -5.35
CA LEU A 131 31.37 -14.89 -6.36
C LEU A 131 30.75 -14.63 -7.73
N LEU A 132 29.72 -15.40 -8.10
CA LEU A 132 28.91 -15.15 -9.28
C LEU A 132 28.24 -13.77 -9.20
N VAL A 133 27.56 -13.44 -8.09
CA VAL A 133 26.96 -12.10 -7.90
C VAL A 133 28.02 -10.99 -8.00
N ARG A 134 29.21 -11.21 -7.41
CA ARG A 134 30.34 -10.29 -7.53
C ARG A 134 30.77 -10.11 -9.00
N LEU A 135 30.87 -11.19 -9.75
CA LEU A 135 31.25 -11.18 -11.17
C LEU A 135 30.19 -10.51 -12.07
N GLN A 136 28.90 -10.63 -11.72
CA GLN A 136 27.81 -9.92 -12.38
C GLN A 136 27.88 -8.41 -12.15
N ARG A 137 28.20 -7.97 -10.93
CA ARG A 137 28.40 -6.55 -10.60
C ARG A 137 29.58 -5.94 -11.34
N LEU A 138 30.63 -6.73 -11.56
CA LEU A 138 31.81 -6.34 -12.34
C LEU A 138 31.53 -6.32 -13.86
N GLY A 139 30.30 -6.64 -14.30
CA GLY A 139 29.85 -6.54 -15.69
C GLY A 139 30.33 -7.66 -16.61
N LEU A 140 30.95 -8.71 -16.06
CA LEU A 140 31.54 -9.80 -16.86
C LEU A 140 30.55 -10.90 -17.21
N ILE A 141 29.49 -11.09 -16.41
CA ILE A 141 28.45 -12.10 -16.66
C ILE A 141 27.07 -11.51 -16.36
N ASP A 142 26.12 -11.64 -17.28
CA ASP A 142 24.71 -11.32 -17.00
C ASP A 142 23.91 -12.56 -16.60
N MET A 143 23.59 -12.67 -15.30
CA MET A 143 22.82 -13.80 -14.75
C MET A 143 21.31 -13.59 -14.85
N ARG A 144 20.84 -12.40 -15.27
CA ARG A 144 19.41 -12.08 -15.34
C ARG A 144 18.65 -12.92 -16.37
N GLY A 145 19.36 -13.40 -17.41
CA GLY A 145 18.81 -14.26 -18.45
C GLY A 145 18.81 -15.76 -18.11
N TRP A 146 19.41 -16.18 -16.99
CA TRP A 146 19.50 -17.60 -16.65
C TRP A 146 18.18 -18.13 -16.10
N ALA A 147 17.80 -19.34 -16.51
CA ALA A 147 16.55 -19.99 -16.08
C ALA A 147 16.43 -20.10 -14.54
N LEU A 148 17.55 -20.38 -13.87
CA LEU A 148 17.60 -20.50 -12.40
C LEU A 148 17.29 -19.16 -11.71
N TYR A 149 17.80 -18.04 -12.23
CA TYR A 149 17.51 -16.71 -11.68
C TYR A 149 16.04 -16.33 -11.90
N GLY A 150 15.48 -16.64 -13.07
CA GLY A 150 14.06 -16.44 -13.37
C GLY A 150 13.15 -17.22 -12.42
N LEU A 151 13.51 -18.48 -12.12
CA LEU A 151 12.79 -19.34 -11.19
C LEU A 151 12.83 -18.78 -9.77
N LEU A 152 14.02 -18.49 -9.24
CA LEU A 152 14.20 -17.91 -7.90
C LEU A 152 13.46 -16.58 -7.74
N ARG A 153 13.52 -15.70 -8.75
CA ARG A 153 12.78 -14.44 -8.75
C ARG A 153 11.27 -14.67 -8.68
N ARG A 154 10.74 -15.64 -9.41
CA ARG A 154 9.31 -15.98 -9.38
C ARG A 154 8.90 -16.46 -7.98
N TYR A 155 9.68 -17.36 -7.36
CA TYR A 155 9.40 -17.83 -5.99
C TYR A 155 9.53 -16.71 -4.95
N TYR A 156 10.54 -15.84 -5.07
CA TYR A 156 10.72 -14.70 -4.18
C TYR A 156 9.53 -13.74 -4.25
N LEU A 157 9.05 -13.43 -5.46
CA LEU A 157 7.88 -12.56 -5.65
C LEU A 157 6.61 -13.19 -5.06
N LEU A 158 6.39 -14.49 -5.27
CA LEU A 158 5.25 -15.20 -4.70
C LEU A 158 5.31 -15.23 -3.16
N LEU A 159 6.48 -15.50 -2.59
CA LEU A 159 6.69 -15.46 -1.14
C LEU A 159 6.46 -14.06 -0.59
N LEU A 160 6.93 -13.02 -1.28
CA LEU A 160 6.75 -11.64 -0.86
C LEU A 160 5.27 -11.24 -0.89
N GLU A 161 4.53 -11.68 -1.90
CA GLU A 161 3.07 -11.49 -2.00
C GLU A 161 2.36 -12.14 -0.80
N GLU A 162 2.62 -13.42 -0.52
CA GLU A 162 1.97 -14.11 0.58
C GLU A 162 2.37 -13.56 1.96
N LEU A 163 3.63 -13.17 2.12
CA LEU A 163 4.09 -12.50 3.34
C LEU A 163 3.43 -11.12 3.49
N SER A 164 3.37 -10.32 2.42
CA SER A 164 2.75 -9.00 2.42
C SER A 164 1.28 -9.07 2.82
N ASP A 165 0.49 -9.96 2.20
CA ASP A 165 -0.92 -10.12 2.52
C ASP A 165 -1.13 -10.54 3.98
N ARG A 166 -0.34 -11.49 4.47
CA ARG A 166 -0.43 -11.94 5.87
C ARG A 166 0.02 -10.88 6.87
N VAL A 167 0.97 -10.03 6.50
CA VAL A 167 1.37 -8.88 7.31
C VAL A 167 0.26 -7.84 7.30
N MET A 168 -0.35 -7.55 6.15
CA MET A 168 -1.42 -6.58 6.00
C MET A 168 -2.65 -6.95 6.85
N VAL A 169 -3.11 -8.20 6.79
CA VAL A 169 -4.21 -8.70 7.64
C VAL A 169 -3.87 -8.55 9.12
N ARG A 170 -2.63 -8.83 9.52
CA ARG A 170 -2.18 -8.68 10.91
C ARG A 170 -2.11 -7.22 11.34
N LEU A 171 -1.68 -6.32 10.47
CA LEU A 171 -1.67 -4.88 10.72
C LEU A 171 -3.09 -4.34 10.86
N PHE A 172 -4.00 -4.69 9.95
CA PHE A 172 -5.42 -4.34 10.03
C PHE A 172 -6.09 -4.87 11.30
N SER A 173 -5.80 -6.11 11.69
CA SER A 173 -6.33 -6.68 12.94
C SER A 173 -5.81 -5.93 14.17
N ARG A 174 -4.55 -5.47 14.15
CA ARG A 174 -3.99 -4.64 15.23
C ARG A 174 -4.64 -3.27 15.26
N LEU A 175 -4.86 -2.64 14.11
CA LEU A 175 -5.57 -1.36 14.02
C LEU A 175 -7.00 -1.49 14.54
N GLN A 176 -7.74 -2.54 14.19
CA GLN A 176 -9.07 -2.80 14.75
C GLN A 176 -9.03 -2.92 16.29
N GLN A 177 -8.05 -3.64 16.84
CA GLN A 177 -7.89 -3.78 18.29
C GLN A 177 -7.52 -2.45 18.97
N GLU A 178 -6.68 -1.64 18.33
CA GLU A 178 -6.27 -0.34 18.87
C GLU A 178 -7.42 0.67 18.80
N ILE A 179 -8.22 0.64 17.74
CA ILE A 179 -9.46 1.45 17.60
C ILE A 179 -10.47 1.05 18.68
N GLY A 180 -10.77 -0.23 18.83
CA GLY A 180 -11.73 -0.71 19.83
C GLY A 180 -11.25 -0.60 21.29
N ALA A 181 -9.97 -0.24 21.50
CA ALA A 181 -9.41 -0.05 22.84
C ALA A 181 -9.07 1.41 23.16
N SER A 182 -9.15 2.34 22.19
CA SER A 182 -8.76 3.73 22.41
C SER A 182 -9.56 4.75 21.56
N ASP A 183 -10.23 5.66 22.25
CA ASP A 183 -10.93 6.81 21.64
C ASP A 183 -9.99 7.87 21.01
N ASP A 184 -8.66 7.73 21.12
CA ASP A 184 -7.74 8.78 20.61
C ASP A 184 -7.78 8.85 19.07
N LEU A 185 -7.98 7.71 18.39
CA LEU A 185 -8.03 7.67 16.93
C LEU A 185 -9.32 8.29 16.38
N SER A 186 -10.48 7.98 16.97
CA SER A 186 -11.79 8.55 16.60
C SER A 186 -11.79 10.07 16.78
N ARG A 187 -11.29 10.56 17.93
CA ARG A 187 -11.14 12.00 18.20
C ARG A 187 -10.18 12.69 17.23
N ARG A 188 -9.02 12.10 16.92
CA ARG A 188 -8.09 12.66 15.92
C ARG A 188 -8.72 12.73 14.53
N LEU A 189 -9.44 11.69 14.10
CA LEU A 189 -10.10 11.70 12.80
C LEU A 189 -11.20 12.76 12.72
N LEU A 190 -12.00 12.93 13.78
CA LEU A 190 -12.98 14.01 13.87
C LEU A 190 -12.31 15.39 13.72
N GLN A 191 -11.19 15.61 14.41
CA GLN A 191 -10.50 16.90 14.42
C GLN A 191 -9.68 17.18 13.14
N GLU A 192 -8.99 16.18 12.60
CA GLU A 192 -8.04 16.36 11.49
C GLU A 192 -8.66 16.11 10.12
N VAL A 193 -9.75 15.33 10.03
CA VAL A 193 -10.34 14.93 8.74
C VAL A 193 -11.75 15.46 8.57
N VAL A 194 -12.62 15.29 9.57
CA VAL A 194 -14.04 15.65 9.46
C VAL A 194 -14.25 17.16 9.64
N LYS A 195 -13.72 17.76 10.72
CA LYS A 195 -13.83 19.20 10.98
C LYS A 195 -13.34 20.08 9.83
N PRO A 196 -12.16 19.85 9.22
CA PRO A 196 -11.67 20.70 8.12
C PRO A 196 -12.52 20.62 6.85
N ARG A 197 -13.38 19.59 6.75
CA ARG A 197 -14.27 19.35 5.62
C ARG A 197 -15.72 19.70 5.92
N LYS A 198 -16.05 20.19 7.13
CA LYS A 198 -17.40 20.59 7.58
C LYS A 198 -18.15 21.39 6.52
N GLU A 199 -17.53 22.46 6.01
CA GLU A 199 -18.15 23.35 5.01
C GLU A 199 -18.64 22.64 3.75
N ARG A 200 -17.82 21.71 3.22
CA ARG A 200 -18.17 20.95 2.02
C ARG A 200 -19.30 19.96 2.30
N LEU A 201 -19.28 19.32 3.47
CA LEU A 201 -20.32 18.37 3.88
C LEU A 201 -21.66 19.08 4.08
N LEU A 202 -21.66 20.26 4.71
CA LEU A 202 -22.86 21.08 4.90
C LEU A 202 -23.45 21.55 3.56
N ASP A 203 -22.60 21.96 2.62
CA ASP A 203 -23.04 22.33 1.25
C ASP A 203 -23.68 21.15 0.51
N ASP A 204 -23.04 19.98 0.55
CA ASP A 204 -23.56 18.78 -0.11
C ASP A 204 -24.86 18.31 0.53
N LEU A 205 -24.96 18.36 1.86
CA LEU A 205 -26.16 17.99 2.60
C LEU A 205 -27.32 18.95 2.27
N SER A 206 -27.07 20.26 2.25
CA SER A 206 -28.09 21.26 1.89
C SER A 206 -28.61 21.04 0.47
N ARG A 207 -27.73 20.75 -0.50
CA ARG A 207 -28.12 20.47 -1.88
C ARG A 207 -28.96 19.19 -2.00
N ARG A 208 -28.58 18.14 -1.29
CA ARG A 208 -29.34 16.87 -1.27
C ARG A 208 -30.70 17.01 -0.60
N LEU A 209 -30.78 17.73 0.52
CA LEU A 209 -32.03 18.01 1.21
C LEU A 209 -33.00 18.76 0.30
N GLN A 210 -32.52 19.80 -0.39
CA GLN A 210 -33.34 20.57 -1.33
C GLN A 210 -33.94 19.66 -2.42
N GLY A 211 -33.12 18.79 -3.02
CA GLY A 211 -33.60 17.84 -4.03
C GLY A 211 -34.58 16.79 -3.49
N MET A 212 -34.37 16.30 -2.25
CA MET A 212 -35.30 15.36 -1.62
C MET A 212 -36.65 16.00 -1.27
N LEU A 213 -36.65 17.23 -0.77
CA LEU A 213 -37.87 17.97 -0.45
C LEU A 213 -38.69 18.30 -1.69
N GLU A 214 -38.02 18.67 -2.79
CA GLU A 214 -38.68 18.94 -4.07
C GLU A 214 -39.34 17.68 -4.64
N ASN A 215 -38.59 16.57 -4.71
CA ASN A 215 -39.11 15.32 -5.25
C ASN A 215 -40.19 14.73 -4.34
N GLY A 216 -39.96 14.72 -3.02
CA GLY A 216 -40.94 14.22 -2.05
C GLY A 216 -42.25 15.00 -2.07
N TYR A 217 -42.21 16.32 -2.25
CA TYR A 217 -43.42 17.11 -2.43
C TYR A 217 -44.09 16.86 -3.78
N ARG A 218 -43.32 16.83 -4.87
CA ARG A 218 -43.85 16.60 -6.23
C ARG A 218 -44.57 15.24 -6.31
N ASP A 219 -43.98 14.21 -5.72
CA ASP A 219 -44.49 12.84 -5.76
C ASP A 219 -45.74 12.67 -4.87
N ASN A 220 -45.82 13.39 -3.76
CA ASN A 220 -46.92 13.29 -2.79
C ASN A 220 -47.88 14.49 -2.79
N ARG A 221 -47.81 15.37 -3.79
CA ARG A 221 -48.57 16.63 -3.84
C ARG A 221 -50.05 16.44 -3.56
N GLY A 222 -50.69 15.50 -4.26
CA GLY A 222 -52.12 15.23 -4.10
C GLY A 222 -52.50 14.70 -2.71
N ALA A 223 -51.61 13.95 -2.07
CA ALA A 223 -51.83 13.46 -0.70
C ALA A 223 -51.71 14.59 0.33
N ILE A 224 -50.76 15.51 0.13
CA ILE A 224 -50.55 16.66 1.02
C ILE A 224 -51.70 17.65 0.90
N GLU A 225 -52.10 18.01 -0.33
CA GLU A 225 -53.25 18.89 -0.59
C GLU A 225 -54.54 18.28 -0.01
N GLY A 226 -54.76 16.97 -0.20
CA GLY A 226 -55.90 16.26 0.37
C GLY A 226 -55.89 16.23 1.90
N TYR A 227 -54.73 15.98 2.52
CA TYR A 227 -54.58 16.00 3.98
C TYR A 227 -54.87 17.39 4.57
N VAL A 228 -54.31 18.44 3.98
CA VAL A 228 -54.51 19.82 4.42
C VAL A 228 -55.96 20.27 4.23
N GLY A 229 -56.57 19.92 3.09
CA GLY A 229 -57.99 20.16 2.85
C GLY A 229 -58.87 19.49 3.91
N SER A 230 -58.55 18.24 4.30
CA SER A 230 -59.28 17.54 5.36
C SER A 230 -59.13 18.19 6.75
N LEU A 231 -57.93 18.71 7.08
CA LEU A 231 -57.67 19.42 8.33
C LEU A 231 -58.45 20.74 8.39
N ILE A 232 -58.48 21.50 7.30
CA ILE A 232 -59.20 22.77 7.22
C ILE A 232 -60.71 22.53 7.30
N HIS A 233 -61.21 21.54 6.56
CA HIS A 233 -62.61 21.15 6.62
C HIS A 233 -63.05 20.76 8.04
N GLN A 234 -62.20 20.01 8.75
CA GLN A 234 -62.45 19.61 10.13
C GLN A 234 -62.37 20.81 11.09
N ALA A 235 -61.36 21.67 10.96
CA ALA A 235 -61.21 22.87 11.77
C ALA A 235 -62.38 23.87 11.57
N LEU A 236 -62.90 24.00 10.34
CA LEU A 236 -64.04 24.86 10.04
C LEU A 236 -65.36 24.25 10.51
N ARG A 237 -65.52 22.92 10.48
CA ARG A 237 -66.68 22.24 11.10
C ARG A 237 -66.75 22.43 12.61
N ASP A 238 -65.60 22.39 13.27
CA ASP A 238 -65.50 22.56 14.73
C ASP A 238 -65.58 24.03 15.15
N ASN A 239 -65.46 24.98 14.21
CA ASN A 239 -65.57 26.40 14.47
C ASN A 239 -67.04 26.83 14.69
N ARG A 240 -67.30 27.48 15.82
CA ARG A 240 -68.64 27.95 16.21
C ARG A 240 -69.22 28.97 15.24
N GLU A 241 -68.40 29.85 14.67
CA GLU A 241 -68.84 30.92 13.77
C GLU A 241 -69.28 30.36 12.41
N VAL A 242 -68.52 29.42 11.85
CA VAL A 242 -68.86 28.75 10.59
C VAL A 242 -70.15 27.93 10.76
N ARG A 243 -70.31 27.27 11.91
CA ARG A 243 -71.51 26.51 12.25
C ARG A 243 -72.74 27.41 12.41
N ASN A 244 -72.58 28.61 12.96
CA ASN A 244 -73.64 29.62 13.03
C ASN A 244 -73.97 30.18 11.64
N LEU A 245 -72.96 30.40 10.80
CA LEU A 245 -73.12 30.85 9.42
C LEU A 245 -73.97 29.87 8.61
N ARG A 246 -73.75 28.55 8.77
CA ARG A 246 -74.55 27.49 8.12
C ARG A 246 -76.04 27.49 8.49
N ARG A 247 -76.45 28.13 9.59
CA ARG A 247 -77.85 28.16 10.07
C ARG A 247 -78.69 29.28 9.45
N VAL A 248 -78.07 30.24 8.79
CA VAL A 248 -78.76 31.38 8.14
C VAL A 248 -79.25 30.96 6.74
N PRO A 249 -80.40 31.44 6.24
CA PRO A 249 -80.80 31.22 4.84
C PRO A 249 -79.68 31.67 3.90
N LEU A 250 -79.31 30.82 2.93
CA LEU A 250 -78.13 30.94 2.04
C LEU A 250 -76.75 30.76 2.70
N GLY A 251 -76.66 30.60 4.02
CA GLY A 251 -75.40 30.51 4.76
C GLY A 251 -74.61 29.21 4.57
N GLY A 252 -75.27 28.12 4.19
CA GLY A 252 -74.60 26.87 3.80
C GLY A 252 -73.67 27.06 2.60
N ARG A 253 -74.14 27.74 1.55
CA ARG A 253 -73.34 28.02 0.35
C ARG A 253 -72.15 28.94 0.67
N LEU A 254 -72.37 29.95 1.53
CA LEU A 254 -71.30 30.85 1.98
C LEU A 254 -70.23 30.11 2.78
N ALA A 255 -70.64 29.19 3.67
CA ALA A 255 -69.71 28.38 4.45
C ALA A 255 -68.91 27.42 3.58
N ASP A 256 -69.54 26.75 2.60
CA ASP A 256 -68.85 25.86 1.66
C ASP A 256 -67.88 26.64 0.76
N THR A 257 -68.26 27.84 0.30
CA THR A 257 -67.37 28.71 -0.50
C THR A 257 -66.17 29.20 0.32
N LEU A 258 -66.36 29.45 1.63
CA LEU A 258 -65.29 29.83 2.55
C LEU A 258 -64.33 28.66 2.82
N ASP A 259 -64.87 27.45 2.92
CA ASP A 259 -64.12 26.20 3.07
C ASP A 259 -63.21 25.97 1.86
N ASP A 260 -63.79 26.04 0.64
CA ASP A 260 -63.05 25.91 -0.62
C ASP A 260 -61.99 27.02 -0.77
N ALA A 261 -62.32 28.26 -0.42
CA ALA A 261 -61.39 29.38 -0.52
C ALA A 261 -60.21 29.26 0.47
N LEU A 262 -60.47 28.80 1.71
CA LEU A 262 -59.41 28.60 2.71
C LEU A 262 -58.55 27.38 2.38
N ALA A 263 -59.14 26.31 1.86
CA ALA A 263 -58.41 25.16 1.35
C ALA A 263 -57.50 25.55 0.18
N ASP A 264 -57.99 26.34 -0.78
CA ASP A 264 -57.20 26.82 -1.91
C ASP A 264 -56.08 27.78 -1.47
N ILE A 265 -56.36 28.68 -0.51
CA ILE A 265 -55.33 29.57 0.07
C ILE A 265 -54.25 28.74 0.78
N ALA A 266 -54.63 27.73 1.56
CA ALA A 266 -53.67 26.88 2.26
C ALA A 266 -52.83 26.03 1.29
N ALA A 267 -53.46 25.47 0.26
CA ALA A 267 -52.76 24.76 -0.81
C ALA A 267 -51.74 25.69 -1.50
N ARG A 268 -52.13 26.92 -1.83
CA ARG A 268 -51.23 27.94 -2.41
C ARG A 268 -50.11 28.37 -1.45
N LEU A 269 -50.39 28.46 -0.15
CA LEU A 269 -49.37 28.79 0.86
C LEU A 269 -48.35 27.66 1.02
N ILE A 270 -48.80 26.39 1.00
CA ILE A 270 -47.90 25.23 1.03
C ILE A 270 -47.07 25.19 -0.23
N GLN A 271 -47.68 25.40 -1.39
CA GLN A 271 -46.96 25.45 -2.65
C GLN A 271 -45.93 26.59 -2.66
N GLY A 272 -46.32 27.79 -2.23
CA GLY A 272 -45.42 28.93 -2.11
C GLY A 272 -44.32 28.73 -1.05
N ALA A 273 -44.59 27.99 0.02
CA ALA A 273 -43.59 27.60 1.01
C ALA A 273 -42.58 26.64 0.40
N VAL A 274 -43.04 25.62 -0.34
CA VAL A 274 -42.17 24.64 -1.05
C VAL A 274 -41.34 25.31 -2.13
N ASP A 275 -41.93 26.21 -2.92
CA ASP A 275 -41.19 27.03 -3.89
C ASP A 275 -40.16 27.92 -3.17
N GLY A 276 -40.53 28.44 -1.99
CA GLY A 276 -39.64 29.18 -1.09
C GLY A 276 -38.50 28.35 -0.47
N LEU A 277 -38.64 27.02 -0.39
CA LEU A 277 -37.55 26.11 0.03
C LEU A 277 -36.41 26.09 -0.99
N GLN A 278 -36.63 26.54 -2.23
CA GLN A 278 -35.58 26.72 -3.22
C GLN A 278 -34.84 28.06 -3.07
N GLY A 279 -35.34 28.94 -2.21
CA GLY A 279 -34.81 30.26 -1.99
C GLY A 279 -33.54 30.30 -1.13
N PRO A 280 -32.75 31.38 -1.25
CA PRO A 280 -31.53 31.57 -0.46
C PRO A 280 -31.79 31.66 1.06
N GLN A 281 -33.03 31.94 1.47
CA GLN A 281 -33.42 32.01 2.88
C GLN A 281 -33.50 30.61 3.51
N PHE A 282 -34.10 29.64 2.81
CA PHE A 282 -34.14 28.26 3.30
C PHE A 282 -32.75 27.64 3.35
N GLN A 283 -31.91 27.88 2.33
CA GLN A 283 -30.52 27.39 2.35
C GLN A 283 -29.74 27.89 3.57
N ARG A 284 -29.93 29.14 3.99
CA ARG A 284 -29.33 29.68 5.21
C ARG A 284 -29.88 29.02 6.47
N LEU A 285 -31.19 28.82 6.55
CA LEU A 285 -31.81 28.14 7.69
C LEU A 285 -31.34 26.68 7.81
N ALA A 286 -31.37 25.95 6.70
CA ALA A 286 -30.90 24.57 6.62
C ALA A 286 -29.42 24.45 6.98
N ARG A 287 -28.58 25.39 6.51
CA ARG A 287 -27.16 25.46 6.84
C ARG A 287 -26.93 25.74 8.31
N ASN A 288 -27.62 26.72 8.90
CA ASN A 288 -27.48 27.05 10.32
C ASN A 288 -27.92 25.88 11.20
N LEU A 289 -29.06 25.25 10.87
CA LEU A 289 -29.52 24.06 11.58
C LEU A 289 -28.51 22.91 11.44
N ALA A 290 -28.05 22.62 10.23
CA ALA A 290 -27.06 21.57 9.99
C ALA A 290 -25.72 21.84 10.67
N GLU A 291 -25.30 23.11 10.76
CA GLU A 291 -24.12 23.53 11.51
C GLU A 291 -24.29 23.29 13.01
N GLU A 292 -25.43 23.65 13.59
CA GLU A 292 -25.72 23.45 15.00
C GLU A 292 -25.83 21.96 15.35
N PHE A 293 -26.45 21.15 14.48
CA PHE A 293 -26.46 19.69 14.59
C PHE A 293 -25.05 19.09 14.50
N PHE A 294 -24.24 19.55 13.55
CA PHE A 294 -22.88 19.04 13.35
C PHE A 294 -21.99 19.39 14.55
N ASP A 295 -22.08 20.61 15.08
CA ASP A 295 -21.30 21.01 16.26
C ASP A 295 -21.77 20.27 17.52
N ALA A 296 -23.06 20.05 17.71
CA ALA A 296 -23.57 19.22 18.80
C ALA A 296 -23.04 17.77 18.71
N TRP A 297 -23.06 17.19 17.50
CA TRP A 297 -22.58 15.83 17.25
C TRP A 297 -21.07 15.67 17.47
N VAL A 298 -20.26 16.66 17.05
CA VAL A 298 -18.79 16.61 17.14
C VAL A 298 -18.24 16.94 18.53
N TYR A 299 -18.93 17.77 19.32
CA TYR A 299 -18.40 18.27 20.59
C TYR A 299 -19.04 17.70 21.85
N GLN A 300 -20.20 17.05 21.79
CA GLN A 300 -20.97 16.69 23.01
C GLN A 300 -21.31 15.21 23.21
N ASP A 301 -21.06 14.32 22.25
CA ASP A 301 -21.61 12.96 22.33
C ASP A 301 -20.50 11.89 22.34
N GLU A 302 -20.30 11.23 23.48
CA GLU A 302 -19.47 10.01 23.58
C GLU A 302 -20.01 8.90 22.66
N ASN A 303 -21.31 8.91 22.32
CA ASN A 303 -21.86 7.95 21.35
C ASN A 303 -21.36 8.21 19.92
N THR A 304 -20.92 9.43 19.60
CA THR A 304 -20.33 9.74 18.29
C THR A 304 -18.97 9.06 18.13
N ASP A 305 -18.15 9.06 19.19
CA ASP A 305 -16.85 8.40 19.17
C ASP A 305 -17.03 6.88 18.97
N LEU A 306 -18.00 6.26 19.67
CA LEU A 306 -18.38 4.84 19.49
C LEU A 306 -18.86 4.52 18.08
N ALA A 307 -19.77 5.32 17.51
CA ALA A 307 -20.29 5.10 16.16
C ALA A 307 -19.19 5.23 15.09
N LEU A 308 -18.24 6.15 15.30
CA LEU A 308 -17.10 6.31 14.40
C LEU A 308 -16.12 5.14 14.53
N GLU A 309 -15.89 4.63 15.73
CA GLU A 309 -15.08 3.43 15.97
C GLU A 309 -15.68 2.21 15.26
N GLU A 310 -16.97 1.96 15.42
CA GLU A 310 -17.68 0.89 14.71
C GLU A 310 -17.52 1.02 13.20
N LEU A 311 -17.73 2.22 12.64
CA LEU A 311 -17.55 2.47 11.22
C LEU A 311 -16.11 2.22 10.76
N LEU A 312 -15.10 2.60 11.55
CA LEU A 312 -13.69 2.36 11.22
C LEU A 312 -13.35 0.87 11.28
N VAL A 313 -13.88 0.15 12.27
CA VAL A 313 -13.72 -1.31 12.37
C VAL A 313 -14.32 -2.00 11.15
N ASP A 314 -15.52 -1.59 10.73
CA ASP A 314 -16.20 -2.12 9.56
C ASP A 314 -15.44 -1.82 8.27
N VAL A 315 -14.93 -0.60 8.09
CA VAL A 315 -14.10 -0.24 6.93
C VAL A 315 -12.84 -1.10 6.88
N ILE A 316 -12.18 -1.32 8.03
CA ILE A 316 -10.99 -2.19 8.08
C ILE A 316 -11.36 -3.65 7.79
N GLU A 317 -12.54 -4.11 8.22
CA GLU A 317 -12.99 -5.47 7.93
C GLU A 317 -13.24 -5.67 6.43
N VAL A 318 -13.86 -4.68 5.76
CA VAL A 318 -14.02 -4.67 4.30
C VAL A 318 -12.66 -4.71 3.59
N LEU A 319 -11.69 -3.90 4.04
CA LEU A 319 -10.33 -3.91 3.46
C LEU A 319 -9.62 -5.25 3.66
N LYS A 320 -9.78 -5.87 4.82
CA LYS A 320 -9.23 -7.20 5.12
C LYS A 320 -9.85 -8.28 4.26
N GLN A 321 -11.18 -8.26 4.06
CA GLN A 321 -11.87 -9.17 3.13
C GLN A 321 -11.34 -9.02 1.70
N GLN A 322 -11.16 -7.78 1.22
CA GLN A 322 -10.62 -7.54 -0.12
C GLN A 322 -9.19 -8.09 -0.30
N VAL A 323 -8.32 -7.97 0.71
CA VAL A 323 -6.97 -8.56 0.68
C VAL A 323 -7.03 -10.08 0.68
N LEU A 324 -7.93 -10.67 1.46
CA LEU A 324 -8.15 -12.11 1.47
C LEU A 324 -8.65 -12.60 0.10
N ASP A 325 -9.66 -11.95 -0.49
CA ASP A 325 -10.20 -12.32 -1.81
C ASP A 325 -9.16 -12.19 -2.93
N ARG A 326 -8.31 -11.16 -2.87
CA ARG A 326 -7.17 -11.02 -3.78
C ARG A 326 -6.18 -12.18 -3.65
N ARG A 327 -5.88 -12.61 -2.42
CA ARG A 327 -5.05 -13.79 -2.17
C ARG A 327 -5.69 -15.07 -2.71
N TRP A 328 -7.01 -15.25 -2.56
CA TRP A 328 -7.73 -16.39 -3.11
C TRP A 328 -7.73 -16.40 -4.65
N SER A 329 -8.01 -15.26 -5.29
CA SER A 329 -8.00 -15.13 -6.75
C SER A 329 -6.61 -15.32 -7.38
N GLY A 330 -5.54 -14.88 -6.70
CA GLY A 330 -4.15 -15.18 -7.11
C GLY A 330 -3.81 -16.66 -7.03
N PHE A 331 -4.46 -17.42 -6.13
CA PHE A 331 -4.22 -18.85 -5.93
C PHE A 331 -5.05 -19.75 -6.87
N VAL A 332 -6.27 -19.33 -7.21
CA VAL A 332 -7.21 -20.12 -8.03
C VAL A 332 -7.03 -19.89 -9.54
N GLY A 333 -6.28 -18.85 -9.94
CA GLY A 333 -6.20 -18.44 -11.35
C GLY A 333 -7.50 -17.78 -11.82
N PRO A 334 -7.51 -17.09 -12.98
CA PRO A 334 -8.72 -16.47 -13.49
C PRO A 334 -9.82 -17.53 -13.65
N VAL A 335 -10.99 -17.27 -13.06
CA VAL A 335 -12.18 -18.12 -13.24
C VAL A 335 -12.50 -18.13 -14.73
N GLU A 336 -12.26 -19.26 -15.40
CA GLU A 336 -12.69 -19.44 -16.78
C GLU A 336 -14.21 -19.26 -16.85
N PRO A 337 -14.72 -18.40 -17.76
CA PRO A 337 -16.15 -18.24 -17.91
C PRO A 337 -16.77 -19.59 -18.32
N PRO A 338 -17.97 -19.93 -17.80
CA PRO A 338 -18.60 -21.21 -18.09
C PRO A 338 -18.75 -21.37 -19.60
N THR A 339 -18.26 -22.50 -20.12
CA THR A 339 -18.49 -22.87 -21.51
C THR A 339 -19.99 -22.99 -21.74
N PRO A 340 -20.55 -22.30 -22.75
CA PRO A 340 -21.96 -22.48 -23.08
C PRO A 340 -22.20 -23.93 -23.49
N PRO A 341 -23.34 -24.54 -23.09
CA PRO A 341 -23.68 -25.89 -23.49
C PRO A 341 -23.77 -25.99 -25.03
N GLU A 342 -23.30 -27.11 -25.56
CA GLU A 342 -23.05 -27.41 -26.98
C GLU A 342 -24.16 -27.01 -27.97
#